data_AF-A0A4Q7QAS6-F1
#
_entry.id   AF-A0A4Q7QAS6-F1
#
_cell.length_a   1.000
_cell.length_b   1.000
_cell.length_c   1.000
_cell.angle_alpha   90.00
_cell.angle_beta   90.00
_cell.angle_gamma   90.00
#
_symmetry.space_group_name_H-M   'P 1'
#
loop_
_entity.id
_entity.type
_entity.pdbx_description
1 polymer ?
#
loop_
_entity_poly.entity_id
_entity_poly.type
_entity_poly.pdbx_seq_one_letter_code
_entity_poly.pdbx_strand_id
1 'polypeptide(L)' 'MTMGKDDFLRELAVEVQADIELDRAGTPPGDEADWVLDPYEAQAETADLNSLHSAIEALETDSGSYPPVDD' A
#
# COMPACT_ATOMS: atom_id res chain seq x y z
N MET A 1 4.73 -24.21 -5.07
CA MET A 1 4.67 -23.66 -3.70
C MET A 1 3.37 -22.90 -3.59
N THR A 2 2.44 -23.32 -2.74
CA THR A 2 1.24 -22.53 -2.43
C THR A 2 1.63 -21.58 -1.31
N MET A 3 1.70 -20.29 -1.61
CA MET A 3 2.00 -19.26 -0.63
C MET A 3 0.81 -19.11 0.32
N GLY A 4 1.05 -19.04 1.63
CA GLY A 4 -0.01 -18.79 2.59
C GLY A 4 -0.53 -17.36 2.46
N LYS A 5 -1.80 -17.12 2.84
CA LYS A 5 -2.41 -15.77 2.83
C LYS A 5 -1.55 -14.76 3.59
N ASP A 6 -0.97 -15.19 4.72
CA ASP A 6 -0.18 -14.33 5.60
C ASP A 6 1.19 -14.00 5.00
N ASP A 7 1.79 -14.93 4.23
CA ASP A 7 3.02 -14.65 3.49
C ASP A 7 2.79 -13.66 2.35
N PHE A 8 1.64 -13.77 1.67
CA PHE A 8 1.24 -12.82 0.62
C PHE A 8 0.96 -11.42 1.18
N LEU A 9 0.21 -11.31 2.29
CA LEU A 9 -0.08 -10.01 2.91
C LEU A 9 1.19 -9.30 3.38
N ARG A 10 2.14 -10.06 3.94
CA ARG A 10 3.42 -9.52 4.39
C ARG A 10 4.27 -9.01 3.22
N GLU A 11 4.33 -9.73 2.11
CA GLU A 11 5.06 -9.27 0.92
C GLU A 11 4.41 -8.02 0.34
N LEU A 12 3.08 -7.98 0.26
CA LEU A 12 2.34 -6.82 -0.19
C LEU A 12 2.55 -5.59 0.71
N ALA A 13 2.62 -5.78 2.04
CA ALA A 13 2.92 -4.70 2.97
C ALA A 13 4.30 -4.07 2.73
N VAL A 14 5.31 -4.89 2.40
CA VAL A 14 6.66 -4.40 2.09
C VAL A 14 6.68 -3.58 0.80
N GLU A 15 5.95 -4.01 -0.23
CA GLU A 15 5.85 -3.30 -1.50
C GLU A 15 5.14 -1.95 -1.32
N VAL A 16 3.99 -1.92 -0.65
CA VAL A 16 3.24 -0.68 -0.39
C VAL A 16 4.03 0.31 0.45
N GLN A 17 4.78 -0.17 1.46
CA GLN A 17 5.65 0.68 2.27
C GLN A 17 6.76 1.31 1.42
N ALA A 18 7.35 0.56 0.49
CA ALA A 18 8.36 1.10 -0.43
C ALA A 18 7.78 2.19 -1.35
N ASP A 19 6.56 1.99 -1.86
CA ASP A 19 5.88 2.98 -2.70
C ASP A 19 5.55 4.26 -1.93
N ILE A 20 5.12 4.17 -0.67
CA ILE A 20 4.89 5.33 0.21
C ILE A 20 6.20 6.10 0.46
N GLU A 21 7.31 5.39 0.66
CA GLU A 21 8.61 6.02 0.89
C GLU A 21 9.13 6.71 -0.39
N LEU A 22 8.89 6.13 -1.56
CA LEU A 22 9.21 6.73 -2.85
C LEU A 22 8.36 7.97 -3.14
N ASP A 23 7.05 7.90 -2.91
CA ASP A 23 6.12 9.03 -3.03
C ASP A 23 6.55 10.20 -2.11
N ARG A 24 6.90 9.89 -0.85
CA ARG A 24 7.40 10.90 0.11
C ARG A 24 8.75 11.49 -0.24
N ALA A 25 9.64 10.71 -0.86
CA ALA A 25 10.97 11.19 -1.24
C ALA A 25 10.89 12.30 -2.31
N GLY A 26 9.76 12.37 -3.04
CA GLY A 26 9.55 13.31 -4.13
C GLY A 26 10.42 13.03 -5.35
N THR A 27 10.08 13.62 -6.49
CA THR A 27 10.80 13.45 -7.76
C THR A 27 12.28 13.83 -7.61
N PRO A 28 13.24 13.03 -8.13
CA PRO A 28 14.65 13.40 -8.16
C PRO A 28 14.86 14.76 -8.84
N PRO A 29 15.82 15.58 -8.39
CA PRO A 29 16.15 16.83 -9.07
C PRO A 29 16.90 16.48 -10.36
N GLY A 30 16.16 16.36 -11.45
CA GLY A 30 16.69 16.10 -12.78
C GLY A 30 16.14 17.10 -13.77
N ASP A 31 16.98 18.05 -14.16
CA ASP A 31 16.80 18.89 -15.35
C ASP A 31 16.31 18.01 -16.52
N GLU A 32 15.25 18.43 -17.21
CA GLU A 32 14.68 17.84 -18.45
C GLU A 32 13.64 16.70 -18.32
N ALA A 33 12.95 16.53 -17.18
CA ALA A 33 11.73 15.72 -17.17
C ALA A 33 10.50 16.59 -17.52
N ASP A 34 9.93 16.41 -18.72
CA ASP A 34 8.60 16.95 -19.12
C ASP A 34 7.42 16.40 -18.27
N TRP A 35 7.73 15.56 -17.27
CA TRP A 35 6.80 14.91 -16.38
C TRP A 35 6.74 15.68 -15.06
N VAL A 36 6.28 16.93 -15.13
CA VAL A 36 5.87 17.65 -13.92
C VAL A 36 4.64 16.93 -13.38
N LEU A 37 4.81 16.21 -12.27
CA LEU A 37 3.70 15.58 -11.56
C LEU A 37 2.67 16.65 -11.15
N ASP A 38 1.40 16.41 -11.47
CA ASP A 38 0.32 17.26 -11.00
C ASP A 38 0.22 17.11 -9.47
N PRO A 39 0.29 18.20 -8.69
CA PRO A 39 0.21 18.12 -7.23
C PRO A 39 -1.12 17.54 -6.73
N TYR A 40 -2.19 17.58 -7.50
CA TYR A 40 -3.45 16.92 -7.17
C TYR A 40 -3.38 15.41 -7.38
N GLU A 41 -2.76 14.97 -8.48
CA GLU A 41 -2.55 13.55 -8.78
C GLU A 41 -1.64 12.90 -7.74
N ALA A 42 -0.54 13.56 -7.37
CA ALA A 42 0.36 13.10 -6.32
C ALA A 42 -0.36 12.97 -4.95
N GLN A 43 -1.20 13.94 -4.58
CA GLN A 43 -1.99 13.85 -3.33
C GLN A 43 -3.02 12.71 -3.34
N ALA A 44 -3.63 12.43 -4.50
CA ALA A 44 -4.57 11.33 -4.65
C ALA A 44 -3.85 9.99 -4.51
N GLU A 45 -2.70 9.83 -5.15
CA GLU A 45 -1.85 8.65 -5.04
C GLU A 45 -1.36 8.40 -3.61
N THR A 46 -0.90 9.44 -2.90
CA THR A 46 -0.57 9.34 -1.47
C THR A 46 -1.75 8.83 -0.64
N ALA A 47 -2.96 9.35 -0.90
CA ALA A 47 -4.16 8.95 -0.15
C ALA A 47 -4.53 7.48 -0.41
N ASP A 48 -4.44 7.05 -1.66
CA ASP A 48 -4.75 5.68 -2.07
C ASP A 48 -3.76 4.67 -1.47
N LEU A 49 -2.45 4.98 -1.51
CA LEU A 49 -1.40 4.14 -0.91
C LEU A 49 -1.58 3.99 0.61
N ASN A 50 -1.89 5.08 1.31
CA ASN A 50 -2.18 5.01 2.75
C ASN A 50 -3.44 4.21 3.06
N SER A 51 -4.49 4.34 2.23
CA SER A 51 -5.71 3.54 2.38
C SER A 51 -5.44 2.04 2.16
N LEU A 52 -4.59 1.70 1.19
CA LEU A 52 -4.20 0.31 0.92
C LEU A 52 -3.39 -0.27 2.08
N HIS A 53 -2.42 0.49 2.61
CA HIS A 53 -1.65 0.10 3.78
C HIS A 53 -2.56 -0.20 4.99
N SER A 54 -3.50 0.68 5.31
CA SER A 54 -4.45 0.45 6.40
C SER A 54 -5.37 -0.75 6.18
N ALA A 55 -5.74 -1.05 4.94
CA ALA A 55 -6.54 -2.24 4.62
C ALA A 55 -5.74 -3.53 4.82
N ILE A 56 -4.44 -3.53 4.47
CA ILE A 56 -3.54 -4.67 4.71
C ILE A 56 -3.36 -4.89 6.21
N GLU A 57 -3.07 -3.84 6.99
CA GLU A 57 -2.97 -3.92 8.46
C GLU A 57 -4.26 -4.47 9.09
N ALA A 58 -5.42 -4.03 8.61
CA ALA A 58 -6.71 -4.56 9.06
C ALA A 58 -6.85 -6.06 8.78
N LEU A 59 -6.45 -6.53 7.59
CA LEU A 59 -6.55 -7.95 7.22
C LEU A 59 -5.53 -8.84 7.95
N GLU A 60 -4.35 -8.33 8.27
CA GLU A 60 -3.35 -9.02 9.10
C GLU A 60 -3.84 -9.16 10.55
N THR A 61 -4.49 -8.12 11.08
CA THR A 61 -5.01 -8.10 12.46
C THR A 61 -6.36 -8.81 12.63
N ASP A 62 -7.20 -8.85 11.59
CA ASP A 62 -8.51 -9.54 11.55
C ASP A 62 -8.40 -11.06 11.34
N SER A 63 -7.18 -11.62 11.39
CA SER A 63 -6.91 -13.06 11.41
C SER A 63 -7.53 -13.80 12.61
N GLY A 64 -8.17 -13.08 13.54
CA GLY A 64 -8.88 -13.61 14.70
C GLY A 64 -10.35 -13.95 14.40
N SER A 65 -10.62 -15.21 14.07
CA SER A 65 -11.90 -15.93 14.23
C SER A 65 -13.19 -15.12 14.02
N TYR A 66 -13.72 -15.14 12.78
CA TYR A 66 -15.16 -14.95 12.59
C TYR A 66 -15.92 -16.06 13.34
N PRO A 67 -16.89 -15.74 14.23
CA PRO A 67 -17.73 -16.76 14.82
C PRO A 67 -18.52 -17.48 13.71
N PRO A 68 -18.73 -18.80 13.80
CA PRO A 68 -19.55 -19.51 12.83
C PRO A 68 -20.95 -18.88 12.83
N VAL A 69 -21.48 -18.63 11.63
CA VAL A 69 -22.87 -18.23 11.45
C VAL A 69 -23.70 -19.49 11.69
N ASP A 70 -24.34 -19.59 12.86
CA ASP A 70 -25.30 -20.66 13.14
C ASP A 70 -26.53 -20.48 12.23
N ASP A 71 -26.89 -21.56 11.53
CA ASP A 71 -28.02 -21.69 10.58
C ASP A 71 -29.37 -21.89 11.31
#